data_AF-W9GIA5-F1
#
_entry.id   AF-W9GIA5-F1
#
_cell.length_a   1.000
_cell.length_b   1.000
_cell.length_c   1.000
_cell.angle_alpha   90.00
_cell.angle_beta   90.00
_cell.angle_gamma   90.00
#
_symmetry.space_group_name_H-M   'P 1'
#
loop_
_entity.id
_entity.type
_entity.pdbx_description
1 polymer ?
#
loop_
_entity_poly.entity_id
_entity_poly.type
_entity_poly.pdbx_seq_one_letter_code
_entity_poly.pdbx_strand_id
1 'polypeptide(L)'
;MPEGGSAWQRADQLRAEAAAARVRAEALEREAGAWQAGADGERRVAGELAKLPSTWRVLHDRLLRPDRSLANIDHLVVGPSGVYLIDAKNWAGGVSVHDGTLWQHNGNIHCKRAALEQVHRFAAEVERTVSLPVTPVLALAGKASARFIPQRIGGVEVLPLGRLHRWLNEQGHANFVRDVDGLARMLEIAFPPASGPDRSMTATPGSSGRSTSTRPSATKTRTASRAGRGSTSLGRAVFQIVILLFGALFMTQVVVPHMIQKAAKTVASSTPSRQAHRVCDSIPVTLIQKHVKNASIKPGSNGSQTCRWLIRPSGESRTFSLSLTFGQAAHLEVKVIGQGQPKASASNGYAVARVPEGGRLPGWSKTATKANQPIAVLLSYPLPKSGEAPEVQKANTAAMKSIVAFSEEVAPIVAGTEGVENES
;
A
#
# COMPACT_ATOMS: atom_id res chain seq x y z
N MET A 1 43.77 -55.54 15.92
CA MET A 1 42.76 -54.51 16.24
C MET A 1 42.25 -54.76 17.65
N PRO A 2 41.94 -53.74 18.45
CA PRO A 2 41.13 -53.95 19.66
C PRO A 2 39.71 -54.41 19.26
N GLU A 3 39.13 -55.29 20.05
CA GLU A 3 37.78 -55.81 19.80
C GLU A 3 36.72 -54.71 20.00
N GLY A 4 35.58 -54.82 19.30
CA GLY A 4 34.47 -53.87 19.40
C GLY A 4 34.68 -52.48 18.78
N GLY A 5 35.86 -52.14 18.24
CA GLY A 5 36.13 -50.81 17.68
C GLY A 5 35.17 -50.35 16.58
N SER A 6 34.73 -51.26 15.70
CA SER A 6 33.73 -50.98 14.66
C SER A 6 32.32 -50.74 15.22
N ALA A 7 31.96 -51.40 16.34
CA ALA A 7 30.68 -51.18 17.01
C ALA A 7 30.64 -49.80 17.68
N TRP A 8 31.75 -49.36 18.29
CA TRP A 8 31.89 -47.99 18.81
C TRP A 8 31.79 -46.94 17.71
N GLN A 9 32.51 -47.12 16.60
CA GLN A 9 32.42 -46.23 15.44
C GLN A 9 30.98 -46.12 14.89
N ARG A 10 30.25 -47.24 14.77
CA ARG A 10 28.84 -47.20 14.33
C ARG A 10 27.92 -46.57 15.37
N ALA A 11 28.18 -46.74 16.67
CA ALA A 11 27.42 -46.08 17.74
C ALA A 11 27.61 -44.56 17.71
N ASP A 12 28.83 -44.06 17.49
CA ASP A 12 29.11 -42.63 17.36
C ASP A 12 28.55 -42.03 16.07
N GLN A 13 28.59 -42.77 14.97
CA GLN A 13 27.89 -42.38 13.74
C GLN A 13 26.37 -42.25 13.97
N LEU A 14 25.75 -43.23 14.64
CA LEU A 14 24.32 -43.19 15.00
C LEU A 14 23.98 -42.04 15.94
N ARG A 15 24.86 -41.70 16.89
CA ARG A 15 24.73 -40.52 17.77
C ARG A 15 24.77 -39.21 16.96
N ALA A 16 25.67 -39.10 15.98
CA ALA A 16 25.76 -37.95 15.10
C ALA A 16 24.55 -37.83 14.15
N GLU A 17 24.09 -38.95 13.56
CA GLU A 17 22.86 -39.03 12.76
C GLU A 17 21.64 -38.57 13.57
N ALA A 18 21.50 -39.04 14.82
CA ALA A 18 20.42 -38.63 15.72
C ALA A 18 20.50 -37.15 16.15
N ALA A 19 21.69 -36.60 16.36
CA ALA A 19 21.88 -35.18 16.65
C ALA A 19 21.47 -34.29 15.46
N ALA A 20 21.89 -34.64 14.24
CA ALA A 20 21.51 -33.94 13.03
C ALA A 20 19.99 -34.03 12.76
N ALA A 21 19.37 -35.18 13.04
CA ALA A 21 17.92 -35.37 12.94
C ALA A 21 17.15 -34.44 13.89
N ARG A 22 17.62 -34.25 15.14
CA ARG A 22 17.01 -33.32 16.11
C ARG A 22 17.06 -31.87 15.63
N VAL A 23 18.22 -31.39 15.18
CA VAL A 23 18.38 -30.03 14.64
C VAL A 23 17.44 -29.78 13.44
N ARG A 24 17.24 -30.81 12.60
CA ARG A 24 16.28 -30.75 11.48
C ARG A 24 14.82 -30.76 11.96
N ALA A 25 14.47 -31.56 12.97
CA ALA A 25 13.13 -31.60 13.55
C ALA A 25 12.76 -30.23 14.14
N GLU A 26 13.60 -29.65 14.99
CA GLU A 26 13.38 -28.32 15.56
C GLU A 26 13.23 -27.23 14.47
N ALA A 27 13.96 -27.35 13.36
CA ALA A 27 13.85 -26.40 12.24
C ALA A 27 12.47 -26.49 11.57
N LEU A 28 11.96 -27.71 11.36
CA LEU A 28 10.62 -27.95 10.83
C LEU A 28 9.52 -27.52 11.82
N GLU A 29 9.71 -27.73 13.12
CA GLU A 29 8.79 -27.25 14.17
C GLU A 29 8.72 -25.71 14.21
N ARG A 30 9.86 -25.03 14.11
CA ARG A 30 9.93 -23.56 14.01
C ARG A 30 9.25 -23.05 12.73
N GLU A 31 9.41 -23.74 11.61
CA GLU A 31 8.73 -23.40 10.35
C GLU A 31 7.21 -23.63 10.45
N ALA A 32 6.77 -24.78 10.95
CA ALA A 32 5.35 -25.09 11.16
C ALA A 32 4.67 -24.08 12.11
N GLY A 33 5.35 -23.69 13.21
CA GLY A 33 4.88 -22.65 14.12
C GLY A 33 4.76 -21.27 13.46
N ALA A 34 5.66 -20.94 12.51
CA ALA A 34 5.57 -19.70 11.74
C ALA A 34 4.38 -19.73 10.74
N TRP A 35 4.15 -20.85 10.05
CA TRP A 35 2.97 -21.05 9.19
C TRP A 35 1.65 -20.97 9.99
N GLN A 36 1.58 -21.64 11.15
CA GLN A 36 0.42 -21.56 12.04
C GLN A 36 0.16 -20.13 12.51
N ALA A 37 1.20 -19.40 12.89
CA ALA A 37 1.08 -18.00 13.29
C ALA A 37 0.62 -17.08 12.14
N GLY A 38 0.99 -17.39 10.89
CA GLY A 38 0.47 -16.75 9.68
C GLY A 38 -1.05 -16.94 9.55
N ALA A 39 -1.48 -18.21 9.53
CA ALA A 39 -2.90 -18.59 9.43
C ALA A 39 -3.76 -18.05 10.60
N ASP A 40 -3.21 -17.95 11.82
CA ASP A 40 -3.88 -17.26 12.94
C ASP A 40 -4.01 -15.75 12.72
N GLY A 41 -3.10 -15.13 11.96
CA GLY A 41 -3.22 -13.76 11.49
C GLY A 41 -4.38 -13.58 10.52
N GLU A 42 -4.38 -14.38 9.46
CA GLU A 42 -5.41 -14.38 8.42
C GLU A 42 -6.80 -14.67 8.99
N ARG A 43 -6.94 -15.70 9.84
CA ARG A 43 -8.22 -15.99 10.55
C ARG A 43 -8.71 -14.80 11.36
N ARG A 44 -7.81 -14.08 12.04
CA ARG A 44 -8.18 -12.93 12.87
C ARG A 44 -8.53 -11.70 12.04
N VAL A 45 -7.86 -11.46 10.92
CA VAL A 45 -8.24 -10.43 9.94
C VAL A 45 -9.57 -10.76 9.28
N ALA A 46 -9.79 -12.00 8.85
CA ALA A 46 -11.08 -12.48 8.36
C ALA A 46 -12.21 -12.29 9.38
N GLY A 47 -11.96 -12.52 10.67
CA GLY A 47 -12.90 -12.25 11.76
C GLY A 47 -13.26 -10.77 11.97
N GLU A 48 -12.43 -9.82 11.57
CA GLU A 48 -12.81 -8.39 11.49
C GLU A 48 -13.56 -8.07 10.20
N LEU A 49 -13.17 -8.68 9.08
CA LEU A 49 -13.83 -8.48 7.78
C LEU A 49 -15.25 -9.05 7.75
N ALA A 50 -15.51 -10.15 8.47
CA ALA A 50 -16.84 -10.74 8.64
C ALA A 50 -17.85 -9.82 9.38
N LYS A 51 -17.39 -8.70 9.95
CA LYS A 51 -18.25 -7.68 10.58
C LYS A 51 -18.75 -6.61 9.60
N LEU A 52 -18.20 -6.57 8.38
CA LEU A 52 -18.58 -5.60 7.36
C LEU A 52 -20.06 -5.76 6.97
N PRO A 53 -20.78 -4.67 6.64
CA PRO A 53 -22.16 -4.74 6.16
C PRO A 53 -22.32 -5.62 4.90
N SER A 54 -23.54 -6.12 4.66
CA SER A 54 -23.90 -6.92 3.49
C SER A 54 -23.76 -6.22 2.12
N THR A 55 -23.36 -4.95 2.10
CA THR A 55 -22.92 -4.21 0.91
C THR A 55 -21.46 -4.47 0.52
N TRP A 56 -20.73 -5.27 1.29
CA TRP A 56 -19.34 -5.66 1.04
C TRP A 56 -19.23 -7.15 0.64
N ARG A 57 -18.16 -7.51 -0.08
CA ARG A 57 -17.77 -8.88 -0.41
C ARG A 57 -16.31 -9.10 -0.07
N VAL A 58 -15.97 -10.31 0.38
CA VAL A 58 -14.63 -10.68 0.82
C VAL A 58 -14.26 -12.02 0.20
N LEU A 59 -13.08 -12.08 -0.44
CA LEU A 59 -12.52 -13.28 -1.05
C LEU A 59 -11.19 -13.58 -0.34
N HIS A 60 -11.17 -14.63 0.48
CA HIS A 60 -9.98 -15.04 1.24
C HIS A 60 -9.15 -16.07 0.47
N ASP A 61 -7.82 -16.05 0.61
CA ASP A 61 -6.88 -17.02 0.03
C ASP A 61 -7.05 -17.18 -1.50
N ARG A 62 -6.54 -16.20 -2.26
CA ARG A 62 -6.66 -16.12 -3.73
C ARG A 62 -5.30 -16.19 -4.42
N LEU A 63 -5.16 -16.94 -5.52
CA LEU A 63 -3.92 -16.95 -6.30
C LEU A 63 -3.73 -15.64 -7.05
N LEU A 64 -2.59 -14.97 -6.83
CA LEU A 64 -2.24 -13.72 -7.54
C LEU A 64 -2.03 -13.92 -9.04
N ARG A 65 -1.47 -15.07 -9.44
CA ARG A 65 -1.26 -15.47 -10.84
C ARG A 65 -1.33 -17.00 -10.99
N PRO A 66 -2.52 -17.58 -11.27
CA PRO A 66 -2.71 -19.03 -11.31
C PRO A 66 -1.91 -19.76 -12.41
N ASP A 67 -1.33 -19.02 -13.37
CA ASP A 67 -0.48 -19.53 -14.46
C ASP A 67 1.04 -19.42 -14.18
N ARG A 68 1.46 -18.65 -13.17
CA ARG A 68 2.88 -18.23 -13.00
C ARG A 68 3.39 -18.20 -11.56
N SER A 69 2.53 -18.22 -10.54
CA SER A 69 2.99 -17.99 -9.17
C SER A 69 2.05 -18.57 -8.11
N LEU A 70 2.63 -19.35 -7.20
CA LEU A 70 2.02 -19.84 -5.96
C LEU A 70 2.04 -18.73 -4.87
N ALA A 71 1.86 -17.48 -5.28
CA ALA A 71 1.79 -16.32 -4.40
C ALA A 71 0.32 -16.03 -4.12
N ASN A 72 -0.08 -16.14 -2.86
CA ASN A 72 -1.46 -15.93 -2.44
C ASN A 72 -1.69 -14.46 -2.08
N ILE A 73 -2.94 -14.03 -2.22
CA ILE A 73 -3.48 -12.81 -1.65
C ILE A 73 -4.34 -13.25 -0.46
N ASP A 74 -3.94 -12.82 0.73
CA ASP A 74 -4.59 -13.20 1.99
C ASP A 74 -6.09 -12.85 1.91
N HIS A 75 -6.45 -11.59 1.62
CA HIS A 75 -7.83 -11.18 1.34
C HIS A 75 -7.94 -10.12 0.23
N LEU A 76 -8.90 -10.30 -0.68
CA LEU A 76 -9.46 -9.24 -1.52
C LEU A 76 -10.82 -8.80 -0.95
N VAL A 77 -11.03 -7.50 -0.83
CA VAL A 77 -12.28 -6.92 -0.31
C VAL A 77 -12.85 -5.94 -1.32
N VAL A 78 -14.13 -6.09 -1.62
CA VAL A 78 -14.91 -5.18 -2.47
C VAL A 78 -15.99 -4.53 -1.62
N GLY A 79 -16.13 -3.22 -1.69
CA GLY A 79 -17.25 -2.49 -1.12
C GLY A 79 -17.59 -1.27 -1.96
N PRO A 80 -18.62 -0.48 -1.58
CA PRO A 80 -19.05 0.68 -2.36
C PRO A 80 -17.90 1.64 -2.67
N SER A 81 -16.99 1.86 -1.70
CA SER A 81 -15.86 2.78 -1.78
C SER A 81 -14.69 2.33 -2.68
N GLY A 82 -14.65 1.06 -3.11
CA GLY A 82 -13.59 0.53 -3.97
C GLY A 82 -13.19 -0.93 -3.70
N VAL A 83 -12.03 -1.30 -4.25
CA VAL A 83 -11.38 -2.60 -4.06
C VAL A 83 -10.14 -2.42 -3.18
N TYR A 84 -9.95 -3.32 -2.22
CA TYR A 84 -8.84 -3.34 -1.27
C TYR A 84 -8.14 -4.70 -1.36
N LEU A 85 -6.81 -4.70 -1.36
CA LEU A 85 -6.01 -5.89 -1.12
C LEU A 85 -5.48 -5.79 0.30
N ILE A 86 -5.80 -6.78 1.14
CA ILE A 86 -5.46 -6.80 2.55
C ILE A 86 -4.55 -7.98 2.81
N ASP A 87 -3.33 -7.67 3.21
CA ASP A 87 -2.28 -8.60 3.62
C ASP A 87 -2.20 -8.62 5.15
N ALA A 88 -2.25 -9.81 5.74
CA ALA A 88 -2.35 -10.04 7.18
C ALA A 88 -0.97 -10.37 7.77
N LYS A 89 -0.52 -9.61 8.78
CA LYS A 89 0.81 -9.82 9.39
C LYS A 89 0.73 -9.94 10.91
N ASN A 90 0.75 -11.18 11.39
CA ASN A 90 0.71 -11.54 12.81
C ASN A 90 2.10 -11.48 13.47
N TRP A 91 2.83 -10.38 13.28
CA TRP A 91 4.18 -10.24 13.82
C TRP A 91 4.17 -10.19 15.36
N ALA A 92 5.04 -10.98 15.99
CA ALA A 92 5.30 -10.88 17.42
C ALA A 92 6.02 -9.56 17.75
N GLY A 93 5.79 -9.02 18.95
CA GLY A 93 6.43 -7.79 19.41
C GLY A 93 5.86 -6.51 18.80
N GLY A 94 6.52 -5.39 19.10
CA GLY A 94 6.08 -4.06 18.66
C GLY A 94 6.36 -3.79 17.17
N VAL A 95 5.68 -2.79 16.61
CA VAL A 95 5.94 -2.30 15.25
C VAL A 95 6.03 -0.78 15.29
N SER A 96 7.06 -0.21 14.67
CA SER A 96 7.26 1.24 14.54
C SER A 96 7.54 1.64 13.09
N VAL A 97 7.56 2.94 12.83
CA VAL A 97 7.92 3.52 11.53
C VAL A 97 9.16 4.38 11.69
N HIS A 98 10.12 4.23 10.79
CA HIS A 98 11.36 4.99 10.72
C HIS A 98 11.91 4.89 9.29
N ASP A 99 12.48 5.97 8.76
CA ASP A 99 13.00 6.09 7.38
C ASP A 99 12.03 5.56 6.30
N GLY A 100 10.77 6.04 6.38
CA GLY A 100 9.70 5.69 5.44
C GLY A 100 9.36 4.20 5.40
N THR A 101 9.68 3.43 6.45
CA THR A 101 9.45 1.99 6.45
C THR A 101 9.13 1.40 7.83
N LEU A 102 8.63 0.17 7.83
CA LEU A 102 8.21 -0.56 9.04
C LEU A 102 9.38 -1.30 9.70
N TRP A 103 9.40 -1.30 11.03
CA TRP A 103 10.37 -2.02 11.85
C TRP A 103 9.66 -2.84 12.93
N GLN A 104 9.95 -4.13 13.00
CA GLN A 104 9.46 -5.05 14.04
C GLN A 104 10.45 -5.13 15.21
N HIS A 105 9.94 -5.14 16.44
CA HIS A 105 10.70 -5.18 17.69
C HIS A 105 10.29 -6.39 18.54
N ASN A 106 11.00 -7.50 18.43
CA ASN A 106 10.65 -8.80 19.03
C ASN A 106 11.79 -9.44 19.84
N GLY A 107 12.62 -8.61 20.50
CA GLY A 107 13.91 -9.01 21.08
C GLY A 107 15.08 -8.74 20.13
N ASN A 108 14.82 -8.80 18.82
CA ASN A 108 15.64 -8.19 17.78
C ASN A 108 14.88 -7.05 17.09
N ILE A 109 15.58 -6.27 16.27
CA ILE A 109 15.01 -5.23 15.41
C ILE A 109 15.09 -5.71 13.95
N HIS A 110 13.95 -5.77 13.26
CA HIS A 110 13.86 -6.26 11.89
C HIS A 110 13.15 -5.26 10.98
N CYS A 111 13.83 -4.75 9.95
CA CYS A 111 13.22 -3.97 8.88
C CYS A 111 12.21 -4.84 8.08
N LYS A 112 11.06 -4.26 7.73
CA LYS A 112 9.95 -4.91 7.00
C LYS A 112 9.61 -4.23 5.67
N ARG A 113 10.55 -3.46 5.09
CA ARG A 113 10.38 -2.81 3.79
C ARG A 113 9.87 -3.75 2.69
N ALA A 114 10.42 -4.96 2.60
CA ALA A 114 10.00 -5.98 1.64
C ALA A 114 8.52 -6.39 1.75
N ALA A 115 7.92 -6.29 2.94
CA ALA A 115 6.49 -6.55 3.12
C ALA A 115 5.64 -5.44 2.50
N LEU A 116 5.97 -4.16 2.75
CA LEU A 116 5.31 -3.02 2.10
C LEU A 116 5.41 -3.11 0.56
N GLU A 117 6.61 -3.39 0.06
CA GLU A 117 6.87 -3.59 -1.37
C GLU A 117 6.07 -4.77 -1.94
N GLN A 118 5.84 -5.84 -1.17
CA GLN A 118 5.00 -6.96 -1.58
C GLN A 118 3.53 -6.57 -1.69
N VAL A 119 2.94 -5.97 -0.66
CA VAL A 119 1.51 -5.56 -0.67
C VAL A 119 1.25 -4.56 -1.80
N HIS A 120 2.14 -3.58 -1.99
CA HIS A 120 2.05 -2.62 -3.10
C HIS A 120 2.12 -3.31 -4.47
N ARG A 121 3.04 -4.27 -4.66
CA ARG A 121 3.20 -5.02 -5.92
C ARG A 121 2.01 -5.93 -6.21
N PHE A 122 1.44 -6.56 -5.19
CA PHE A 122 0.27 -7.41 -5.33
C PHE A 122 -0.97 -6.58 -5.69
N ALA A 123 -1.20 -5.46 -5.00
CA ALA A 123 -2.31 -4.55 -5.33
C ALA A 123 -2.17 -3.98 -6.76
N ALA A 124 -0.96 -3.59 -7.18
CA ALA A 124 -0.69 -3.12 -8.53
C ALA A 124 -0.95 -4.19 -9.61
N GLU A 125 -0.69 -5.47 -9.31
CA GLU A 125 -0.99 -6.58 -10.22
C GLU A 125 -2.49 -6.86 -10.32
N VAL A 126 -3.22 -6.81 -9.20
CA VAL A 126 -4.69 -6.94 -9.20
C VAL A 126 -5.33 -5.77 -9.96
N GLU A 127 -4.87 -4.53 -9.69
CA GLU A 127 -5.23 -3.33 -10.46
C GLU A 127 -4.99 -3.49 -11.96
N ARG A 128 -3.86 -4.10 -12.35
CA ARG A 128 -3.49 -4.29 -13.75
C ARG A 128 -4.46 -5.24 -14.47
N THR A 129 -4.97 -6.25 -13.77
CA THR A 129 -5.94 -7.23 -14.28
C THR A 129 -7.37 -6.68 -14.35
N VAL A 130 -7.92 -6.13 -13.26
CA VAL A 130 -9.31 -5.61 -13.26
C VAL A 130 -9.45 -4.15 -13.73
N SER A 131 -8.34 -3.49 -14.05
CA SER A 131 -8.29 -2.09 -14.51
C SER A 131 -8.89 -1.04 -13.54
N LEU A 132 -8.94 -1.37 -12.23
CA LEU A 132 -9.39 -0.51 -11.15
C LEU A 132 -8.28 -0.30 -10.11
N PRO A 133 -7.97 0.95 -9.70
CA PRO A 133 -6.47 1.36 -8.22
C PRO A 133 -6.82 0.62 -6.93
N VAL A 134 -6.49 -0.66 -6.86
CA VAL A 134 -6.71 -1.46 -5.65
C VAL A 134 -5.94 -0.81 -4.51
N THR A 135 -6.60 -0.57 -3.38
CA THR A 135 -5.95 0.03 -2.22
C THR A 135 -5.12 -1.04 -1.49
N PRO A 136 -3.77 -0.92 -1.44
CA PRO A 136 -2.95 -1.85 -0.68
C PRO A 136 -3.06 -1.57 0.81
N VAL A 137 -3.39 -2.58 1.60
CA VAL A 137 -3.54 -2.52 3.05
C VAL A 137 -2.68 -3.60 3.71
N LEU A 138 -1.88 -3.23 4.71
CA LEU A 138 -1.14 -4.17 5.57
C LEU A 138 -1.78 -4.15 6.96
N ALA A 139 -2.53 -5.21 7.27
CA ALA A 139 -3.26 -5.39 8.52
C ALA A 139 -2.35 -6.07 9.56
N LEU A 140 -1.91 -5.29 10.54
CA LEU A 140 -1.11 -5.80 11.66
C LEU A 140 -2.02 -6.59 12.61
N ALA A 141 -1.89 -7.92 12.58
CA ALA A 141 -2.62 -8.84 13.44
C ALA A 141 -1.90 -9.10 14.78
N GLY A 142 -0.59 -8.82 14.89
CA GLY A 142 0.20 -9.08 16.09
C GLY A 142 -0.39 -8.43 17.35
N LYS A 143 -0.43 -9.13 18.49
CA LYS A 143 -1.10 -8.64 19.72
C LYS A 143 -0.62 -7.24 20.18
N ALA A 144 0.68 -6.99 20.09
CA ALA A 144 1.27 -5.70 20.49
C ALA A 144 1.09 -4.57 19.44
N SER A 145 0.59 -4.88 18.24
CA SER A 145 0.32 -3.86 17.21
C SER A 145 -0.84 -2.93 17.56
N ALA A 146 -1.66 -3.22 18.58
CA ALA A 146 -2.79 -2.39 18.98
C ALA A 146 -2.43 -0.93 19.33
N ARG A 147 -1.14 -0.63 19.57
CA ARG A 147 -0.60 0.74 19.79
C ARG A 147 -0.15 1.45 18.49
N PHE A 148 -0.19 0.78 17.34
CA PHE A 148 0.23 1.34 16.06
C PHE A 148 -0.78 2.37 15.54
N ILE A 149 -0.31 3.59 15.26
CA ILE A 149 -1.14 4.67 14.71
C ILE A 149 -1.35 4.42 13.21
N PRO A 150 -2.60 4.27 12.70
CA PRO A 150 -2.85 4.00 11.29
C PRO A 150 -2.28 5.10 10.39
N GLN A 151 -1.47 4.73 9.41
CA GLN A 151 -0.74 5.67 8.54
C GLN A 151 -0.36 5.02 7.20
N ARG A 152 -0.06 5.85 6.19
CA ARG A 152 0.28 5.37 4.84
C ARG A 152 1.79 5.39 4.62
N ILE A 153 2.37 4.24 4.26
CA ILE A 153 3.82 4.05 4.14
C ILE A 153 4.12 3.42 2.77
N GLY A 154 4.95 4.06 1.96
CA GLY A 154 5.30 3.56 0.62
C GLY A 154 4.08 3.30 -0.27
N GLY A 155 3.01 4.09 -0.12
CA GLY A 155 1.74 3.91 -0.81
C GLY A 155 0.74 2.95 -0.16
N VAL A 156 1.18 2.12 0.79
CA VAL A 156 0.38 1.11 1.52
C VAL A 156 -0.26 1.70 2.77
N GLU A 157 -1.55 1.45 3.00
CA GLU A 157 -2.24 1.80 4.25
C GLU A 157 -1.89 0.77 5.33
N VAL A 158 -1.20 1.17 6.40
CA VAL A 158 -0.79 0.27 7.48
C VAL A 158 -1.64 0.57 8.71
N LEU A 159 -2.26 -0.47 9.30
CA LEU A 159 -3.21 -0.30 10.40
C LEU A 159 -3.26 -1.54 11.32
N PRO A 160 -3.58 -1.36 12.61
CA PRO A 160 -3.78 -2.47 13.53
C PRO A 160 -5.15 -3.13 13.34
N LEU A 161 -5.23 -4.44 13.58
CA LEU A 161 -6.42 -5.27 13.41
C LEU A 161 -7.72 -4.62 13.90
N GLY A 162 -7.75 -4.15 15.16
CA GLY A 162 -8.93 -3.54 15.79
C GLY A 162 -9.38 -2.19 15.19
N ARG A 163 -8.66 -1.65 14.20
CA ARG A 163 -9.10 -0.51 13.39
C ARG A 163 -9.61 -0.90 12.01
N LEU A 164 -9.37 -2.12 11.50
CA LEU A 164 -9.62 -2.49 10.11
C LEU A 164 -11.09 -2.32 9.68
N HIS A 165 -12.01 -3.01 10.36
CA HIS A 165 -13.44 -2.96 10.07
C HIS A 165 -13.98 -1.51 10.08
N ARG A 166 -13.58 -0.73 11.10
CA ARG A 166 -13.98 0.67 11.23
C ARG A 166 -13.36 1.54 10.12
N TRP A 167 -12.07 1.37 9.83
CA TRP A 167 -11.35 2.13 8.81
C TRP A 167 -11.92 1.91 7.41
N LEU A 168 -12.29 0.67 7.05
CA LEU A 168 -12.93 0.34 5.78
C LEU A 168 -14.26 1.09 5.61
N ASN A 169 -15.14 1.06 6.62
CA ASN A 169 -16.38 1.84 6.60
C ASN A 169 -16.11 3.37 6.62
N GLU A 170 -15.05 3.83 7.30
CA GLU A 170 -14.63 5.24 7.31
C GLU A 170 -14.13 5.76 5.95
N GLN A 171 -13.79 4.88 4.98
CA GLN A 171 -13.47 5.29 3.60
C GLN A 171 -14.69 5.90 2.86
N GLY A 172 -15.90 5.67 3.39
CA GLY A 172 -17.09 6.48 3.13
C GLY A 172 -18.01 5.95 2.02
N HIS A 173 -19.26 6.43 2.05
CA HIS A 173 -20.34 6.07 1.12
C HIS A 173 -20.19 6.71 -0.28
N ALA A 174 -18.96 6.82 -0.80
CA ALA A 174 -18.77 6.97 -2.23
C ALA A 174 -19.28 5.67 -2.87
N ASN A 175 -20.44 5.71 -3.53
CA ASN A 175 -21.01 4.56 -4.22
C ASN A 175 -20.32 4.36 -5.59
N PHE A 176 -18.98 4.27 -5.55
CA PHE A 176 -18.13 4.14 -6.72
C PHE A 176 -18.36 2.77 -7.37
N VAL A 177 -18.17 1.70 -6.60
CA VAL A 177 -18.56 0.34 -6.99
C VAL A 177 -20.07 0.22 -6.83
N ARG A 178 -20.78 0.20 -7.96
CA ARG A 178 -22.24 0.08 -7.99
C ARG A 178 -22.72 -1.36 -8.02
N ASP A 179 -21.98 -2.20 -8.74
CA ASP A 179 -22.18 -3.64 -8.81
C ASP A 179 -21.04 -4.33 -8.05
N VAL A 180 -21.20 -4.42 -6.73
CA VAL A 180 -20.24 -5.08 -5.84
C VAL A 180 -20.21 -6.59 -6.09
N ASP A 181 -21.36 -7.19 -6.41
CA ASP A 181 -21.48 -8.63 -6.68
C ASP A 181 -20.84 -9.04 -8.01
N GLY A 182 -21.08 -8.29 -9.09
CA GLY A 182 -20.44 -8.51 -10.39
C GLY A 182 -18.93 -8.25 -10.34
N LEU A 183 -18.47 -7.23 -9.61
CA LEU A 183 -17.03 -6.99 -9.43
C LEU A 183 -16.37 -8.04 -8.54
N ALA A 184 -17.03 -8.52 -7.48
CA ALA A 184 -16.53 -9.62 -6.67
C ALA A 184 -16.43 -10.92 -7.49
N ARG A 185 -17.45 -11.24 -8.30
CA ARG A 185 -17.44 -12.40 -9.20
C ARG A 185 -16.32 -12.30 -10.26
N MET A 186 -16.08 -11.11 -10.80
CA MET A 186 -14.96 -10.85 -11.71
C MET A 186 -13.59 -11.09 -11.05
N LEU A 187 -13.43 -10.64 -9.80
CA LEU A 187 -12.22 -10.88 -9.01
C LEU A 187 -12.06 -12.37 -8.64
N GLU A 188 -13.14 -13.08 -8.35
CA GLU A 188 -13.13 -14.53 -8.07
C GLU A 188 -12.71 -15.36 -9.29
N ILE A 189 -13.16 -14.97 -10.50
CA ILE A 189 -12.74 -15.61 -11.76
C ILE A 189 -11.28 -15.27 -12.09
N ALA A 190 -10.85 -14.02 -11.88
CA ALA A 190 -9.49 -13.57 -12.19
C ALA A 190 -8.43 -14.07 -11.20
N PHE A 191 -8.82 -14.22 -9.93
CA PHE A 191 -7.98 -14.64 -8.81
C PHE A 191 -8.68 -15.82 -8.11
N PRO A 192 -8.54 -17.05 -8.64
CA PRO A 192 -9.21 -18.24 -8.10
C PRO A 192 -8.68 -18.60 -6.70
N PRO A 193 -9.41 -19.46 -5.94
CA PRO A 193 -8.92 -20.00 -4.68
C PRO A 193 -7.52 -20.61 -4.82
N ALA A 194 -6.64 -20.38 -3.84
CA ALA A 194 -5.37 -21.09 -3.77
C ALA A 194 -5.52 -22.47 -3.12
N SER A 195 -6.40 -22.58 -2.13
CA SER A 195 -6.89 -23.85 -1.60
C SER A 195 -8.11 -24.37 -2.38
N GLY A 196 -8.06 -25.64 -2.81
CA GLY A 196 -9.12 -26.32 -3.55
C GLY A 196 -8.92 -27.84 -3.56
N PRO A 197 -9.96 -28.65 -3.86
CA PRO A 197 -9.95 -30.10 -3.65
C PRO A 197 -8.89 -30.84 -4.46
N ASP A 198 -8.49 -30.31 -5.61
CA ASP A 198 -7.49 -30.88 -6.54
C ASP A 198 -6.11 -30.19 -6.46
N ARG A 199 -5.90 -29.29 -5.48
CA ARG A 199 -4.69 -28.44 -5.38
C ARG A 199 -4.06 -28.30 -3.99
N SER A 200 -4.51 -29.10 -3.02
CA SER A 200 -3.68 -29.34 -1.83
C SER A 200 -2.39 -30.05 -2.25
N MET A 201 -1.23 -29.65 -1.69
CA MET A 201 0.15 -30.07 -2.04
C MET A 201 0.88 -29.28 -3.16
N THR A 202 1.15 -27.98 -2.95
CA THR A 202 2.47 -27.34 -3.26
C THR A 202 2.56 -25.89 -2.75
N ALA A 203 2.60 -25.70 -1.42
CA ALA A 203 2.95 -24.41 -0.83
C ALA A 203 4.48 -24.20 -0.83
N THR A 204 5.05 -23.77 -1.97
CA THR A 204 6.49 -23.52 -2.09
C THR A 204 6.89 -22.22 -1.38
N PRO A 205 7.83 -22.22 -0.40
CA PRO A 205 8.16 -21.03 0.39
C PRO A 205 8.71 -19.84 -0.43
N GLY A 206 7.84 -18.85 -0.69
CA GLY A 206 8.10 -17.70 -1.55
C GLY A 206 8.96 -16.59 -0.94
N SER A 207 10.26 -16.81 -0.84
CA SER A 207 11.30 -15.79 -0.58
C SER A 207 11.28 -15.05 0.77
N SER A 208 11.94 -15.64 1.77
CA SER A 208 12.72 -14.86 2.74
C SER A 208 14.07 -15.54 2.99
N GLY A 209 15.17 -14.78 2.95
CA GLY A 209 16.53 -15.28 3.17
C GLY A 209 17.27 -15.75 1.90
N ARG A 210 18.03 -14.86 1.25
CA ARG A 210 18.99 -15.24 0.21
C ARG A 210 20.30 -15.70 0.85
N SER A 211 20.42 -17.00 1.16
CA SER A 211 21.68 -17.57 1.65
C SER A 211 22.74 -17.53 0.54
N THR A 212 23.87 -16.87 0.80
CA THR A 212 25.02 -16.83 -0.12
C THR A 212 25.91 -18.04 0.09
N SER A 213 25.93 -18.96 -0.88
CA SER A 213 26.81 -20.14 -0.87
C SER A 213 28.29 -19.72 -0.83
N THR A 214 28.95 -19.95 0.30
CA THR A 214 30.40 -19.82 0.44
C THR A 214 31.08 -21.15 0.07
N ARG A 215 31.68 -21.21 -1.12
CA ARG A 215 32.65 -22.26 -1.50
C ARG A 215 34.07 -21.66 -1.41
N PRO A 216 35.04 -22.34 -0.78
CA PRO A 216 36.36 -21.75 -0.53
C PRO A 216 37.17 -21.58 -1.81
N SER A 217 37.75 -20.40 -2.00
CA SER A 217 38.71 -20.09 -3.07
C SER A 217 40.10 -19.83 -2.50
N ALA A 218 41.11 -20.33 -3.20
CA ALA A 218 42.45 -20.50 -2.67
C ALA A 218 43.23 -19.19 -2.44
N THR A 219 44.14 -19.29 -1.46
CA THR A 219 45.39 -18.55 -1.27
C THR A 219 45.92 -17.82 -2.51
N LYS A 220 46.22 -16.52 -2.36
CA LYS A 220 47.36 -15.91 -3.07
C LYS A 220 48.00 -14.81 -2.23
N THR A 221 49.23 -15.07 -1.81
CA THR A 221 50.16 -14.12 -1.18
C THR A 221 50.51 -12.96 -2.11
N ARG A 222 50.66 -11.76 -1.57
CA ARG A 222 51.60 -10.73 -2.08
C ARG A 222 52.03 -9.81 -0.94
N THR A 223 53.24 -9.27 -1.07
CA THR A 223 54.00 -8.61 0.01
C THR A 223 54.32 -7.15 -0.33
N ALA A 224 54.18 -6.26 0.66
CA ALA A 224 54.86 -4.97 0.82
C ALA A 224 54.42 -4.32 2.15
N SER A 225 55.16 -3.44 2.84
CA SER A 225 56.52 -3.51 3.40
C SER A 225 56.93 -2.09 3.87
N ARG A 226 56.96 -1.83 5.20
CA ARG A 226 57.50 -0.60 5.86
C ARG A 226 56.79 0.74 5.50
N ALA A 227 56.83 1.82 6.30
CA ALA A 227 57.32 2.10 7.68
C ALA A 227 56.29 3.06 8.37
N GLY A 228 56.39 3.54 9.62
CA GLY A 228 57.47 3.51 10.63
C GLY A 228 57.00 4.04 12.01
N ARG A 229 57.94 4.46 12.88
CA ARG A 229 57.71 5.03 14.24
C ARG A 229 57.14 6.47 14.17
N GLY A 230 56.50 7.07 15.18
CA GLY A 230 56.09 6.62 16.53
C GLY A 230 56.01 7.80 17.54
N SER A 231 55.54 7.53 18.78
CA SER A 231 55.59 8.39 19.99
C SER A 231 54.52 9.49 20.26
N THR A 232 53.90 9.41 21.45
CA THR A 232 53.39 10.52 22.33
C THR A 232 52.29 11.47 21.81
N SER A 233 51.49 12.16 22.65
CA SER A 233 51.42 12.25 24.13
C SER A 233 49.97 12.24 24.64
N LEU A 234 49.78 11.98 25.94
CA LEU A 234 48.48 12.06 26.63
C LEU A 234 48.35 13.40 27.38
N GLY A 235 47.14 14.00 27.39
CA GLY A 235 46.82 15.11 28.31
C GLY A 235 46.51 16.48 27.68
N ARG A 236 45.34 16.62 27.05
CA ARG A 236 44.67 17.93 26.85
C ARG A 236 43.18 17.88 26.45
N ALA A 237 42.68 16.73 25.97
CA ALA A 237 41.33 16.61 25.38
C ALA A 237 40.14 16.74 26.34
N VAL A 238 40.31 16.57 27.66
CA VAL A 238 39.19 16.45 28.61
C VAL A 238 38.41 17.77 28.79
N PHE A 239 39.08 18.93 28.73
CA PHE A 239 38.46 20.20 29.11
C PHE A 239 37.53 20.79 28.03
N GLN A 240 37.75 20.49 26.75
CA GLN A 240 36.88 20.99 25.66
C GLN A 240 35.54 20.23 25.56
N ILE A 241 35.49 18.97 25.98
CA ILE A 241 34.28 18.13 25.89
C ILE A 241 33.17 18.67 26.82
N VAL A 242 33.51 19.15 28.01
CA VAL A 242 32.54 19.66 29.00
C VAL A 242 31.83 20.93 28.51
N ILE A 243 32.57 21.84 27.85
CA ILE A 243 32.02 23.11 27.33
C ILE A 243 31.03 22.85 26.18
N LEU A 244 31.37 21.92 25.28
CA LEU A 244 30.49 21.53 24.16
C LEU A 244 29.20 20.86 24.65
N LEU A 245 29.27 20.03 25.70
CA LEU A 245 28.09 19.38 26.28
C LEU A 245 27.13 20.39 26.93
N PHE A 246 27.64 21.39 27.66
CA PHE A 246 26.79 22.45 28.24
C PHE A 246 26.14 23.34 27.16
N GLY A 247 26.87 23.69 26.10
CA GLY A 247 26.31 24.44 24.96
C GLY A 247 25.17 23.71 24.26
N ALA A 248 25.33 22.40 24.03
CA ALA A 248 24.29 21.56 23.43
C ALA A 248 23.03 21.44 24.32
N LEU A 249 23.22 21.40 25.65
CA LEU A 249 22.10 21.32 26.59
C LEU A 249 21.30 22.64 26.65
N PHE A 250 21.97 23.80 26.59
CA PHE A 250 21.30 25.09 26.57
C PHE A 250 20.48 25.32 25.29
N MET A 251 21.03 24.97 24.12
CA MET A 251 20.33 25.06 22.84
C MET A 251 19.05 24.19 22.79
N THR A 252 19.12 22.97 23.34
CA THR A 252 17.98 22.03 23.35
C THR A 252 16.90 22.39 24.36
N GLN A 253 17.24 23.02 25.49
CA GLN A 253 16.27 23.38 26.53
C GLN A 253 15.64 24.77 26.35
N VAL A 254 16.30 25.72 25.69
CA VAL A 254 15.81 27.12 25.60
C VAL A 254 15.38 27.50 24.18
N VAL A 255 16.20 27.23 23.17
CA VAL A 255 15.95 27.71 21.79
C VAL A 255 14.91 26.84 21.08
N VAL A 256 15.05 25.52 21.18
CA VAL A 256 14.15 24.56 20.50
C VAL A 256 12.67 24.73 20.92
N PRO A 257 12.30 24.83 22.22
CA PRO A 257 10.91 25.06 22.61
C PRO A 257 10.33 26.38 22.09
N HIS A 258 11.14 27.44 22.01
CA HIS A 258 10.69 28.75 21.54
C HIS A 258 10.48 28.79 20.02
N MET A 259 11.31 28.06 19.25
CA MET A 259 11.08 27.85 17.81
C MET A 259 9.86 26.96 17.56
N ILE A 260 9.66 25.89 18.34
CA ILE A 260 8.45 25.05 18.27
C ILE A 260 7.20 25.87 18.58
N GLN A 261 7.21 26.75 19.59
CA GLN A 261 6.06 27.62 19.89
C GLN A 261 5.78 28.65 18.79
N LYS A 262 6.79 29.17 18.09
CA LYS A 262 6.57 30.03 16.91
C LYS A 262 5.99 29.23 15.74
N ALA A 263 6.59 28.09 15.39
CA ALA A 263 6.09 27.21 14.33
C ALA A 263 4.64 26.76 14.60
N ALA A 264 4.32 26.33 15.82
CA ALA A 264 2.98 25.92 16.23
C ALA A 264 1.93 27.06 16.15
N LYS A 265 2.35 28.32 16.29
CA LYS A 265 1.47 29.49 16.09
C LYS A 265 1.27 29.83 14.61
N THR A 266 2.29 29.70 13.77
CA THR A 266 2.17 29.94 12.32
C THR A 266 1.33 28.84 11.63
N VAL A 267 1.47 27.58 12.05
CA VAL A 267 0.70 26.44 11.49
C VAL A 267 -0.79 26.47 11.88
N ALA A 268 -1.21 27.32 12.83
CA ALA A 268 -2.55 27.32 13.39
C ALA A 268 -3.62 28.16 12.66
N SER A 269 -3.28 28.93 11.61
CA SER A 269 -4.19 29.93 11.02
C SER A 269 -4.73 29.61 9.61
N SER A 270 -4.05 28.80 8.80
CA SER A 270 -4.51 28.42 7.45
C SER A 270 -5.63 27.36 7.51
N THR A 271 -6.86 27.83 7.75
CA THR A 271 -8.05 26.98 7.96
C THR A 271 -8.29 26.02 6.77
N PRO A 272 -8.09 24.70 6.92
CA PRO A 272 -8.01 23.78 5.77
C PRO A 272 -9.28 23.71 4.92
N SER A 273 -10.46 23.86 5.55
CA SER A 273 -11.75 23.83 4.86
C SER A 273 -11.90 24.93 3.81
N ARG A 274 -11.33 26.13 4.03
CA ARG A 274 -11.47 27.27 3.10
C ARG A 274 -10.71 27.11 1.79
N GLN A 275 -9.62 26.35 1.78
CA GLN A 275 -8.90 26.02 0.54
C GLN A 275 -9.55 24.81 -0.13
N ALA A 276 -9.95 23.82 0.67
CA ALA A 276 -10.69 22.64 0.26
C ALA A 276 -12.00 22.97 -0.50
N HIS A 277 -12.82 23.91 -0.01
CA HIS A 277 -14.04 24.32 -0.71
C HIS A 277 -13.73 24.92 -2.11
N ARG A 278 -12.69 25.76 -2.25
CA ARG A 278 -12.33 26.37 -3.54
C ARG A 278 -11.99 25.35 -4.64
N VAL A 279 -11.51 24.14 -4.31
CA VAL A 279 -11.24 23.09 -5.31
C VAL A 279 -12.54 22.42 -5.78
N CYS A 280 -13.55 22.37 -4.92
CA CYS A 280 -14.90 21.93 -5.30
C CYS A 280 -15.58 22.95 -6.20
N ASP A 281 -15.54 24.21 -5.77
CA ASP A 281 -16.25 25.31 -6.41
C ASP A 281 -15.62 25.69 -7.77
N SER A 282 -14.33 25.36 -7.97
CA SER A 282 -13.59 25.65 -9.21
C SER A 282 -13.68 24.57 -10.30
N ILE A 283 -14.32 23.42 -10.07
CA ILE A 283 -14.60 22.40 -11.10
C ILE A 283 -16.05 22.59 -11.60
N PRO A 284 -16.29 23.24 -12.75
CA PRO A 284 -17.65 23.67 -13.11
C PRO A 284 -18.57 22.51 -13.43
N VAL A 285 -19.82 22.56 -12.97
CA VAL A 285 -20.85 21.55 -13.27
C VAL A 285 -21.00 21.32 -14.78
N THR A 286 -20.85 22.38 -15.58
CA THR A 286 -20.88 22.36 -17.05
C THR A 286 -19.72 21.57 -17.67
N LEU A 287 -18.52 21.67 -17.10
CA LEU A 287 -17.34 20.89 -17.49
C LEU A 287 -17.61 19.39 -17.33
N ILE A 288 -18.21 19.02 -16.21
CA ILE A 288 -18.55 17.62 -15.90
C ILE A 288 -19.69 17.14 -16.82
N GLN A 289 -20.76 17.93 -16.97
CA GLN A 289 -21.91 17.58 -17.83
C GLN A 289 -21.50 17.35 -19.30
N LYS A 290 -20.57 18.14 -19.83
CA LYS A 290 -19.97 17.99 -21.16
C LYS A 290 -19.41 16.57 -21.34
N HIS A 291 -18.56 16.12 -20.44
CA HIS A 291 -17.91 14.80 -20.54
C HIS A 291 -18.87 13.64 -20.25
N VAL A 292 -19.76 13.78 -19.25
CA VAL A 292 -20.81 12.78 -18.97
C VAL A 292 -21.71 12.56 -20.20
N LYS A 293 -22.15 13.63 -20.88
CA LYS A 293 -22.91 13.52 -22.14
C LYS A 293 -22.09 12.83 -23.26
N ASN A 294 -20.80 13.17 -23.39
CA ASN A 294 -19.91 12.57 -24.39
C ASN A 294 -19.69 11.06 -24.18
N ALA A 295 -19.80 10.56 -22.94
CA ALA A 295 -19.79 9.13 -22.63
C ALA A 295 -21.12 8.40 -22.95
N SER A 296 -22.06 9.05 -23.65
CA SER A 296 -23.45 8.59 -23.89
C SER A 296 -24.29 8.40 -22.61
N ILE A 297 -23.85 8.93 -21.46
CA ILE A 297 -24.56 8.83 -20.20
C ILE A 297 -25.63 9.92 -20.16
N LYS A 298 -26.90 9.54 -19.96
CA LYS A 298 -27.98 10.51 -19.68
C LYS A 298 -27.83 11.03 -18.24
N PRO A 299 -27.51 12.32 -18.00
CA PRO A 299 -27.51 12.86 -16.65
C PRO A 299 -28.94 12.91 -16.11
N GLY A 300 -29.13 12.53 -14.84
CA GLY A 300 -30.40 12.75 -14.15
C GLY A 300 -30.69 14.23 -13.93
N SER A 301 -31.98 14.57 -13.82
CA SER A 301 -32.45 15.96 -13.58
C SER A 301 -31.90 16.58 -12.30
N ASN A 302 -31.82 15.79 -11.22
CA ASN A 302 -31.30 16.21 -9.93
C ASN A 302 -29.91 15.58 -9.72
N GLY A 303 -28.84 16.33 -10.04
CA GLY A 303 -27.46 15.94 -9.74
C GLY A 303 -26.99 16.57 -8.43
N SER A 304 -26.74 15.76 -7.40
CA SER A 304 -26.12 16.25 -6.17
C SER A 304 -24.60 16.21 -6.28
N GLN A 305 -23.94 17.32 -5.93
CA GLN A 305 -22.50 17.39 -5.82
C GLN A 305 -22.09 17.18 -4.36
N THR A 306 -21.29 16.16 -4.06
CA THR A 306 -20.83 15.86 -2.70
C THR A 306 -19.30 15.84 -2.63
N CYS A 307 -18.74 16.99 -2.24
CA CYS A 307 -17.32 17.06 -1.91
C CYS A 307 -17.03 16.48 -0.53
N ARG A 308 -16.07 15.55 -0.45
CA ARG A 308 -15.59 15.00 0.83
C ARG A 308 -14.07 15.01 0.91
N TRP A 309 -13.58 15.55 2.00
CA TRP A 309 -12.15 15.61 2.28
C TRP A 309 -11.78 14.45 3.20
N LEU A 310 -11.07 13.47 2.64
CA LEU A 310 -10.58 12.30 3.38
C LEU A 310 -9.26 12.71 4.07
N ILE A 311 -9.41 13.24 5.28
CA ILE A 311 -8.31 13.38 6.24
C ILE A 311 -7.89 11.96 6.62
N ARG A 312 -6.74 11.49 6.13
CA ARG A 312 -6.17 10.22 6.60
C ARG A 312 -5.86 10.30 8.10
N PRO A 313 -6.01 9.21 8.87
CA PRO A 313 -5.77 9.22 10.32
C PRO A 313 -4.38 9.68 10.78
N SER A 314 -3.35 9.67 9.90
CA SER A 314 -2.01 10.18 10.23
C SER A 314 -1.81 11.68 10.01
N GLY A 315 -2.77 12.38 9.39
CA GLY A 315 -2.68 13.82 9.10
C GLY A 315 -1.76 14.21 7.93
N GLU A 316 -0.73 13.40 7.63
CA GLU A 316 0.31 13.62 6.60
C GLU A 316 -0.19 13.62 5.14
N SER A 317 -1.47 13.35 4.90
CA SER A 317 -2.04 13.36 3.53
C SER A 317 -3.54 13.66 3.57
N ARG A 318 -3.89 14.91 3.26
CA ARG A 318 -5.28 15.33 3.02
C ARG A 318 -5.68 14.96 1.58
N THR A 319 -6.15 13.73 1.37
CA THR A 319 -6.68 13.35 0.06
C THR A 319 -8.07 13.94 -0.16
N PHE A 320 -8.20 14.72 -1.24
CA PHE A 320 -9.49 15.10 -1.76
C PHE A 320 -10.24 13.87 -2.30
N SER A 321 -11.56 13.81 -2.11
CA SER A 321 -12.46 13.05 -2.98
C SER A 321 -13.63 13.94 -3.43
N LEU A 322 -13.62 14.36 -4.70
CA LEU A 322 -14.84 14.85 -5.35
C LEU A 322 -15.72 13.64 -5.66
N SER A 323 -16.97 13.61 -5.20
CA SER A 323 -17.93 12.56 -5.54
C SER A 323 -19.20 13.18 -6.13
N LEU A 324 -19.63 12.73 -7.30
CA LEU A 324 -20.73 13.33 -8.05
C LEU A 324 -21.71 12.26 -8.55
N THR A 325 -22.99 12.40 -8.22
CA THR A 325 -24.03 11.43 -8.61
C THR A 325 -24.98 12.04 -9.64
N PHE A 326 -25.01 11.49 -10.85
CA PHE A 326 -25.85 11.96 -11.95
C PHE A 326 -27.09 11.07 -12.13
N GLY A 327 -28.14 11.37 -11.36
CA GLY A 327 -29.30 10.49 -11.22
C GLY A 327 -28.90 9.10 -10.69
N GLN A 328 -29.66 8.06 -11.03
CA GLN A 328 -29.30 6.67 -10.68
C GLN A 328 -28.39 6.00 -11.72
N ALA A 329 -27.64 6.76 -12.53
CA ALA A 329 -26.88 6.24 -13.67
C ALA A 329 -25.35 6.18 -13.44
N ALA A 330 -24.71 7.32 -13.20
CA ALA A 330 -23.24 7.41 -13.20
C ALA A 330 -22.69 8.14 -11.98
N HIS A 331 -21.51 7.72 -11.54
CA HIS A 331 -20.75 8.34 -10.46
C HIS A 331 -19.34 8.72 -10.94
N LEU A 332 -18.96 9.99 -10.79
CA LEU A 332 -17.61 10.46 -11.06
C LEU A 332 -16.88 10.70 -9.74
N GLU A 333 -15.64 10.23 -9.64
CA GLU A 333 -14.78 10.41 -8.48
C GLU A 333 -13.39 10.93 -8.88
N VAL A 334 -12.83 11.88 -8.11
CA VAL A 334 -11.46 12.39 -8.30
C VAL A 334 -10.70 12.30 -6.98
N LYS A 335 -9.62 11.49 -6.95
CA LYS A 335 -8.80 11.18 -5.78
C LYS A 335 -7.33 11.55 -6.02
N VAL A 336 -6.64 12.06 -5.01
CA VAL A 336 -5.16 12.13 -5.00
C VAL A 336 -4.61 10.75 -4.60
N ILE A 337 -3.71 10.18 -5.40
CA ILE A 337 -3.22 8.79 -5.26
C ILE A 337 -1.71 8.73 -4.98
N GLY A 338 -1.08 7.54 -5.10
CA GLY A 338 0.38 7.42 -5.07
C GLY A 338 1.01 7.72 -6.43
N GLN A 339 2.33 7.90 -6.44
CA GLN A 339 3.14 7.89 -7.68
C GLN A 339 2.92 6.59 -8.46
N GLY A 340 2.82 6.68 -9.80
CA GLY A 340 2.51 5.54 -10.67
C GLY A 340 2.65 5.93 -12.15
N GLN A 341 2.58 4.96 -13.06
CA GLN A 341 2.69 5.24 -14.50
C GLN A 341 1.39 5.85 -15.05
N PRO A 342 1.47 6.79 -16.02
CA PRO A 342 0.27 7.38 -16.63
C PRO A 342 -0.51 6.31 -17.39
N LYS A 343 -1.72 6.00 -16.93
CA LYS A 343 -2.57 4.93 -17.50
C LYS A 343 -4.02 5.40 -17.54
N ALA A 344 -4.67 5.18 -18.69
CA ALA A 344 -6.13 5.14 -18.78
C ALA A 344 -6.60 3.71 -19.09
N SER A 345 -7.78 3.33 -18.60
CA SER A 345 -8.43 2.05 -18.90
C SER A 345 -9.94 2.14 -18.67
N ALA A 346 -10.73 1.45 -19.50
CA ALA A 346 -12.18 1.34 -19.33
C ALA A 346 -12.66 -0.09 -19.60
N SER A 347 -13.50 -0.60 -18.70
CA SER A 347 -13.99 -1.98 -18.67
C SER A 347 -15.18 -2.11 -17.72
N ASN A 348 -16.16 -2.93 -18.08
CA ASN A 348 -17.17 -3.46 -17.16
C ASN A 348 -17.99 -2.40 -16.40
N GLY A 349 -18.34 -1.28 -17.06
CA GLY A 349 -19.09 -0.18 -16.43
C GLY A 349 -18.21 0.80 -15.65
N TYR A 350 -16.89 0.69 -15.74
CA TYR A 350 -15.92 1.59 -15.12
C TYR A 350 -14.93 2.15 -16.15
N ALA A 351 -14.44 3.35 -15.90
CA ALA A 351 -13.36 3.99 -16.63
C ALA A 351 -12.47 4.72 -15.62
N VAL A 352 -11.17 4.75 -15.89
CA VAL A 352 -10.15 5.26 -14.98
C VAL A 352 -9.08 5.98 -15.79
N ALA A 353 -8.62 7.13 -15.28
CA ALA A 353 -7.40 7.78 -15.66
C ALA A 353 -6.53 8.01 -14.41
N ARG A 354 -5.33 7.44 -14.37
CA ARG A 354 -4.32 7.60 -13.32
C ARG A 354 -3.17 8.43 -13.90
N VAL A 355 -2.92 9.62 -13.34
CA VAL A 355 -2.00 10.65 -13.84
C VAL A 355 -0.98 10.99 -12.75
N PRO A 356 0.32 10.71 -12.92
CA PRO A 356 1.33 11.14 -11.96
C PRO A 356 1.62 12.63 -12.06
N GLU A 357 2.24 13.13 -11.00
CA GLU A 357 2.92 14.42 -10.95
C GLU A 357 3.88 14.60 -12.14
N GLY A 358 3.87 15.78 -12.75
CA GLY A 358 4.68 16.10 -13.94
C GLY A 358 4.28 15.33 -15.21
N GLY A 359 3.27 14.46 -15.14
CA GLY A 359 2.83 13.56 -16.20
C GLY A 359 1.73 14.11 -17.11
N ARG A 360 1.41 13.31 -18.14
CA ARG A 360 0.27 13.45 -19.06
C ARG A 360 -0.20 12.06 -19.48
N LEU A 361 -1.47 11.91 -19.89
CA LEU A 361 -1.96 10.67 -20.49
C LEU A 361 -1.69 10.62 -22.00
N PRO A 362 -1.61 9.42 -22.61
CA PRO A 362 -1.70 9.27 -24.05
C PRO A 362 -2.97 9.93 -24.60
N GLY A 363 -2.83 10.76 -25.65
CA GLY A 363 -3.93 11.47 -26.30
C GLY A 363 -4.20 12.89 -25.79
N TRP A 364 -3.53 13.34 -24.71
CA TRP A 364 -3.58 14.76 -24.30
C TRP A 364 -2.91 15.70 -25.30
N SER A 365 -3.33 16.97 -25.32
CA SER A 365 -2.70 18.02 -26.11
C SER A 365 -1.22 18.20 -25.77
N LYS A 366 -0.43 18.61 -26.77
CA LYS A 366 0.96 19.09 -26.56
C LYS A 366 1.01 20.31 -25.63
N THR A 367 -0.06 21.11 -25.58
CA THR A 367 -0.20 22.29 -24.71
C THR A 367 -0.80 21.99 -23.33
N ALA A 368 -1.23 20.74 -23.04
CA ALA A 368 -1.88 20.39 -21.79
C ALA A 368 -1.01 20.69 -20.56
N THR A 369 -1.57 21.36 -19.55
CA THR A 369 -0.89 21.53 -18.26
C THR A 369 -0.59 20.16 -17.65
N LYS A 370 0.61 19.98 -17.09
CA LYS A 370 0.95 18.77 -16.33
C LYS A 370 0.17 18.77 -15.01
N ALA A 371 -0.10 17.59 -14.45
CA ALA A 371 -0.61 17.51 -13.08
C ALA A 371 0.51 17.88 -12.10
N ASN A 372 0.28 18.83 -11.18
CA ASN A 372 1.26 19.18 -10.14
C ASN A 372 1.23 18.23 -8.93
N GLN A 373 0.29 17.29 -8.89
CA GLN A 373 0.20 16.23 -7.88
C GLN A 373 -0.40 14.95 -8.51
N PRO A 374 -0.12 13.75 -7.99
CA PRO A 374 -0.61 12.50 -8.58
C PRO A 374 -2.12 12.31 -8.36
N ILE A 375 -2.91 12.33 -9.44
CA ILE A 375 -4.37 12.20 -9.39
C ILE A 375 -4.89 10.92 -10.06
N ALA A 376 -6.05 10.45 -9.61
CA ALA A 376 -6.87 9.47 -10.28
C ALA A 376 -8.28 10.03 -10.48
N VAL A 377 -8.74 10.03 -11.72
CA VAL A 377 -10.15 10.19 -12.07
C VAL A 377 -10.74 8.81 -12.28
N LEU A 378 -11.91 8.54 -11.71
CA LEU A 378 -12.68 7.31 -11.87
C LEU A 378 -14.11 7.65 -12.25
N LEU A 379 -14.68 6.96 -13.24
CA LEU A 379 -16.06 7.12 -13.69
C LEU A 379 -16.73 5.75 -13.71
N SER A 380 -17.83 5.58 -12.98
CA SER A 380 -18.75 4.45 -13.17
C SER A 380 -19.97 4.88 -13.99
N TYR A 381 -20.43 3.98 -14.86
CA TYR A 381 -21.51 4.20 -15.83
C TYR A 381 -22.30 2.89 -16.04
N PRO A 382 -23.59 2.96 -16.41
CA PRO A 382 -24.38 1.77 -16.67
C PRO A 382 -23.95 1.15 -18.00
N LEU A 383 -23.89 -0.19 -18.05
CA LEU A 383 -23.73 -0.93 -19.30
C LEU A 383 -25.07 -1.05 -20.05
N PRO A 384 -25.05 -1.26 -21.38
CA PRO A 384 -26.24 -1.55 -22.18
C PRO A 384 -27.01 -2.79 -21.66
N LYS A 385 -28.34 -2.70 -21.62
CA LYS A 385 -29.21 -3.81 -21.16
C LYS A 385 -29.19 -5.05 -22.07
N SER A 386 -28.80 -4.89 -23.32
CA SER A 386 -28.61 -5.96 -24.31
C SER A 386 -27.55 -6.98 -23.91
N GLY A 387 -26.54 -6.54 -23.14
CA GLY A 387 -25.34 -7.34 -22.84
C GLY A 387 -24.44 -7.60 -24.07
N GLU A 388 -24.80 -7.07 -25.25
CA GLU A 388 -24.11 -7.34 -26.50
C GLU A 388 -22.68 -6.76 -26.49
N ALA A 389 -21.70 -7.62 -26.76
CA ALA A 389 -20.28 -7.26 -26.71
C ALA A 389 -19.90 -6.02 -27.55
N PRO A 390 -20.46 -5.80 -28.78
CA PRO A 390 -20.21 -4.56 -29.53
C PRO A 390 -20.72 -3.30 -28.83
N GLU A 391 -21.89 -3.35 -28.18
CA GLU A 391 -22.45 -2.20 -27.47
C GLU A 391 -21.69 -1.91 -26.17
N VAL A 392 -21.33 -2.96 -25.41
CA VAL A 392 -20.46 -2.86 -24.23
C VAL A 392 -19.11 -2.26 -24.60
N GLN A 393 -18.49 -2.73 -25.70
CA GLN A 393 -17.20 -2.21 -26.16
C GLN A 393 -17.30 -0.75 -26.63
N LYS A 394 -18.40 -0.37 -27.28
CA LYS A 394 -18.70 1.03 -27.66
C LYS A 394 -18.84 1.93 -26.43
N ALA A 395 -19.55 1.48 -25.40
CA ALA A 395 -19.69 2.19 -24.12
C ALA A 395 -18.33 2.36 -23.41
N ASN A 396 -17.55 1.28 -23.27
CA ASN A 396 -16.20 1.32 -22.69
C ASN A 396 -15.30 2.32 -23.45
N THR A 397 -15.34 2.31 -24.78
CA THR A 397 -14.54 3.21 -25.64
C THR A 397 -14.94 4.68 -25.48
N ALA A 398 -16.25 4.97 -25.38
CA ALA A 398 -16.75 6.32 -25.13
C ALA A 398 -16.35 6.84 -23.74
N ALA A 399 -16.47 6.01 -22.71
CA ALA A 399 -16.06 6.35 -21.35
C ALA A 399 -14.54 6.54 -21.22
N MET A 400 -13.73 5.73 -21.91
CA MET A 400 -12.27 5.90 -22.03
C MET A 400 -11.91 7.28 -22.61
N LYS A 401 -12.49 7.64 -23.76
CA LYS A 401 -12.25 8.95 -24.40
C LYS A 401 -12.69 10.10 -23.50
N SER A 402 -13.85 9.95 -22.85
CA SER A 402 -14.39 10.94 -21.90
C SER A 402 -13.46 11.16 -20.71
N ILE A 403 -12.91 10.10 -20.10
CA ILE A 403 -12.12 10.25 -18.88
C ILE A 403 -10.71 10.76 -19.14
N VAL A 404 -10.11 10.44 -20.28
CA VAL A 404 -8.83 11.04 -20.71
C VAL A 404 -8.97 12.55 -20.88
N ALA A 405 -10.00 13.01 -21.60
CA ALA A 405 -10.25 14.43 -21.84
C ALA A 405 -10.69 15.19 -20.57
N PHE A 406 -11.53 14.59 -19.72
CA PHE A 406 -11.87 15.18 -18.41
C PHE A 406 -10.62 15.35 -17.52
N SER A 407 -9.72 14.37 -17.52
CA SER A 407 -8.48 14.44 -16.73
C SER A 407 -7.53 15.53 -17.21
N GLU A 408 -7.51 15.82 -18.52
CA GLU A 408 -6.74 16.92 -19.10
C GLU A 408 -7.25 18.28 -18.60
N GLU A 409 -8.58 18.43 -18.52
CA GLU A 409 -9.24 19.67 -18.10
C GLU A 409 -9.20 19.86 -16.56
N VAL A 410 -9.14 18.79 -15.78
CA VAL A 410 -9.15 18.85 -14.29
C VAL A 410 -7.75 18.81 -13.65
N ALA A 411 -6.74 18.24 -14.31
CA ALA A 411 -5.36 18.27 -13.82
C ALA A 411 -4.84 19.68 -13.40
N PRO A 412 -5.04 20.76 -14.19
CA PRO A 412 -4.65 22.11 -13.77
C PRO A 412 -5.52 22.68 -12.63
N ILE A 413 -6.77 22.24 -12.48
CA ILE A 413 -7.68 22.75 -11.43
C ILE A 413 -7.27 22.17 -10.07
N VAL A 414 -6.99 20.86 -10.03
CA VAL A 414 -6.50 20.17 -8.82
C VAL A 414 -5.03 20.51 -8.52
N ALA A 415 -4.29 21.08 -9.47
CA ALA A 415 -2.93 21.58 -9.25
C ALA A 415 -2.85 22.89 -8.42
N GLY A 416 -3.95 23.64 -8.27
CA GLY A 416 -3.96 24.96 -7.61
C GLY A 416 -3.93 24.94 -6.07
N THR A 417 -3.49 23.87 -5.43
CA THR A 417 -3.57 23.69 -3.96
C THR A 417 -2.27 23.94 -3.19
N GLU A 418 -1.13 24.04 -3.86
CA GLU A 418 0.14 24.42 -3.23
C GLU A 418 0.69 25.64 -3.96
N GLY A 419 0.77 26.78 -3.26
CA GLY A 419 1.00 28.08 -3.91
C GLY A 419 0.74 29.34 -3.09
N VAL A 420 0.76 29.28 -1.74
CA VAL A 420 0.84 30.48 -0.88
C VAL A 420 1.77 30.18 0.32
N GLU A 421 3.06 30.03 0.05
CA GLU A 421 4.14 30.07 1.05
C GLU A 421 5.17 31.17 0.73
N ASN A 422 4.78 32.19 -0.04
CA ASN A 422 5.57 33.39 -0.30
C ASN A 422 4.67 34.63 -0.22
N GLU A 423 4.54 35.20 0.98
CA GLU A 423 4.05 36.57 1.17
C GLU A 423 4.63 37.15 2.48
N SER A 424 5.74 37.90 2.32
CA SER A 424 6.44 38.79 3.27
C SER A 424 6.62 38.35 4.73
#